data_AF-A0A958WUB2-F1
#
_entry.id   AF-A0A958WUB2-F1
#
_cell.length_a   1.000
_cell.length_b   1.000
_cell.length_c   1.000
_cell.angle_alpha   90.00
_cell.angle_beta   90.00
_cell.angle_gamma   90.00
#
_symmetry.space_group_name_H-M   'P 1'
#
loop_
_entity.id
_entity.type
_entity.pdbx_description
1 polymer ?
#
loop_
_entity_poly.entity_id
_entity_poly.type
_entity_poly.pdbx_seq_one_letter_code
_entity_poly.pdbx_strand_id
1 'polypeptide(L)'
;AAMQDSEGNIWLGGWSGGFFRLNPKTRELHSFRDALKAYSDHPLGGDRMAEDKNGNIWMRENDGLLILEKATGKFIYHPHDPNGRKSLRGMGRMEPDSDGRVWIATNKEFLGYGHADSLDRGIIRLFGWKDGLVGSHVYKVKKYRDQLMIFTEKGMQLFDPKSLKFGQFYDAGYGLGGSVLAITFLSDGRAAVGRPKALAYFHPDGLATNAELPVPYVTAFRVFDDIYQINNGPGRTDTVVLSYRQNFFSFEFSAVGYNLPERTRFRYMLEGFDEKWQDGTQRRFAAYTNVPGGDYRFLVEAINSEGLSLGKPSVTHLHISTVWYKKAWAWALVAASLLGFGYLVYRYRIGQVRKEERLKSEYERKLADVEMSALRAQMNPHFIFNSLNSIEYYIISNEPEKASDYLNRFSRLIRLILQNSKSTAVPLKDDIEALKLYIEMESMRFDNLFDYEVKMESGLDMEHTLVPPMLLQPYVENAIWHGLLQKKGEKGRLDLTLRKNNGHLICLIEDNGIGRDAAQQLKSKSANKRKSFGMKITSDRLAMLNKLAGANASVNIFDLKNKNGTAAGTRVELVIPL
;
A
#
# COMPACT_ATOMS: atom_id res chain seq x y z
N ALA A 1 33.89 -30.89 72.54
CA ALA A 1 34.91 -30.05 71.93
C ALA A 1 36.05 -29.85 72.92
N ALA A 2 37.25 -29.66 72.40
CA ALA A 2 38.43 -29.39 73.20
C ALA A 2 39.15 -28.16 72.65
N MET A 3 39.75 -27.36 73.53
CA MET A 3 40.61 -26.24 73.19
C MET A 3 41.76 -26.23 74.20
N GLN A 4 42.98 -25.97 73.75
CA GLN A 4 44.09 -25.70 74.66
C GLN A 4 44.24 -24.18 74.82
N ASP A 5 44.36 -23.69 76.05
CA ASP A 5 44.66 -22.28 76.31
C ASP A 5 46.17 -21.99 76.30
N SER A 6 46.51 -20.71 76.35
CA SER A 6 47.89 -20.19 76.32
C SER A 6 48.74 -20.65 77.51
N GLU A 7 48.13 -21.04 78.63
CA GLU A 7 48.78 -21.61 79.82
C GLU A 7 48.99 -23.13 79.71
N GLY A 8 48.49 -23.75 78.64
CA GLY A 8 48.60 -25.18 78.38
C GLY A 8 47.49 -26.03 79.03
N ASN A 9 46.47 -25.42 79.63
CA ASN A 9 45.30 -26.14 80.12
C ASN A 9 44.41 -26.57 78.95
N ILE A 10 43.75 -27.73 79.09
CA ILE A 10 42.81 -28.25 78.12
C ILE A 10 41.39 -28.01 78.61
N TRP A 11 40.66 -27.17 77.88
CA TRP A 11 39.26 -26.89 78.10
C TRP A 11 38.40 -27.89 77.34
N LEU A 12 37.48 -28.54 78.04
CA LEU A 12 36.58 -29.57 77.51
C LEU A 12 35.14 -29.13 77.69
N GLY A 13 34.36 -29.13 76.61
CA GLY A 13 32.94 -28.86 76.63
C GLY A 13 32.14 -29.95 75.91
N GLY A 14 31.05 -30.42 76.49
CA GLY A 14 30.23 -31.49 75.92
C GLY A 14 28.74 -31.25 76.10
N TRP A 15 27.92 -31.66 75.12
CA TRP A 15 26.47 -31.37 75.05
C TRP A 15 25.67 -31.79 76.29
N SER A 16 26.15 -32.77 77.05
CA SER A 16 25.51 -33.27 78.28
C SER A 16 26.45 -33.34 79.49
N GLY A 17 27.74 -33.04 79.29
CA GLY A 17 28.82 -33.32 80.26
C GLY A 17 29.20 -32.13 81.13
N GLY A 18 28.92 -30.90 80.70
CA GLY A 18 29.39 -29.68 81.36
C GLY A 18 30.71 -29.15 80.76
N PHE A 19 31.26 -28.14 81.44
CA PHE A 19 32.46 -27.41 81.06
C PHE A 19 33.57 -27.69 82.07
N PHE A 20 34.73 -28.13 81.57
CA PHE A 20 35.85 -28.56 82.40
C PHE A 20 37.16 -27.92 81.95
N ARG A 21 38.07 -27.78 82.91
CA ARG A 21 39.48 -27.45 82.67
C ARG A 21 40.35 -28.59 83.19
N LEU A 22 41.11 -29.21 82.30
CA LEU A 22 42.10 -30.22 82.62
C LEU A 22 43.49 -29.57 82.57
N ASN A 23 44.23 -29.63 83.67
CA ASN A 23 45.66 -29.31 83.65
C ASN A 23 46.43 -30.59 83.28
N PRO A 24 47.08 -30.68 82.11
CA PRO A 24 47.72 -31.92 81.67
C PRO A 24 48.95 -32.28 82.51
N LYS A 25 49.58 -31.32 83.20
CA LYS A 25 50.76 -31.55 84.05
C LYS A 25 50.37 -32.18 85.38
N THR A 26 49.33 -31.65 86.04
CA THR A 26 48.86 -32.15 87.34
C THR A 26 47.81 -33.26 87.20
N ARG A 27 47.23 -33.41 86.01
CA ARG A 27 46.05 -34.25 85.72
C ARG A 27 44.80 -33.86 86.52
N GLU A 28 44.79 -32.65 87.08
CA GLU A 28 43.65 -32.11 87.80
C GLU A 28 42.56 -31.71 86.82
N LEU A 29 41.33 -32.20 87.06
CA LEU A 29 40.14 -31.87 86.29
C LEU A 29 39.22 -31.00 87.15
N HIS A 30 39.08 -29.74 86.78
CA HIS A 30 38.17 -28.81 87.44
C HIS A 30 36.86 -28.71 86.66
N SER A 31 35.72 -28.84 87.35
CA SER A 31 34.38 -28.78 86.78
C SER A 31 33.71 -27.44 87.11
N PHE A 32 33.18 -26.75 86.10
CA PHE A 32 32.44 -25.50 86.26
C PHE A 32 30.93 -25.69 86.31
N ARG A 33 30.45 -26.95 86.44
CA ARG A 33 29.03 -27.28 86.35
C ARG A 33 28.16 -26.48 87.31
N ASP A 34 28.58 -26.35 88.58
CA ASP A 34 27.78 -25.65 89.58
C ASP A 34 27.79 -24.13 89.40
N ALA A 35 28.94 -23.55 89.04
CA ALA A 35 29.06 -22.12 88.75
C ALA A 35 28.16 -21.69 87.58
N LEU A 36 27.94 -22.61 86.63
CA LEU A 36 27.20 -22.33 85.41
C LEU A 36 25.68 -22.58 85.53
N LYS A 37 25.20 -23.27 86.57
CA LYS A 37 23.75 -23.44 86.86
C LYS A 37 23.03 -22.10 87.01
N ALA A 38 23.73 -21.05 87.45
CA ALA A 38 23.15 -19.72 87.61
C ALA A 38 22.80 -19.04 86.26
N TYR A 39 23.30 -19.57 85.14
CA TYR A 39 23.17 -18.94 83.83
C TYR A 39 22.39 -19.80 82.82
N SER A 40 22.19 -21.10 83.09
CA SER A 40 21.45 -22.01 82.20
C SER A 40 20.91 -23.24 82.92
N ASP A 41 19.67 -23.62 82.60
CA ASP A 41 19.03 -24.87 83.04
C ASP A 41 19.46 -26.09 82.21
N HIS A 42 20.20 -25.87 81.12
CA HIS A 42 20.67 -26.94 80.22
C HIS A 42 22.14 -27.29 80.47
N PRO A 43 22.54 -28.57 80.37
CA PRO A 43 23.93 -28.98 80.55
C PRO A 43 24.84 -28.31 79.51
N LEU A 44 25.86 -27.60 79.99
CA LEU A 44 26.64 -26.69 79.17
C LEU A 44 27.53 -27.43 78.19
N GLY A 45 27.16 -27.35 76.91
CA GLY A 45 27.98 -27.79 75.79
C GLY A 45 28.86 -26.67 75.28
N GLY A 46 30.06 -26.51 75.85
CA GLY A 46 31.11 -25.66 75.27
C GLY A 46 31.67 -26.26 73.97
N ASP A 47 30.83 -26.45 72.94
CA ASP A 47 31.24 -27.07 71.68
C ASP A 47 32.06 -26.11 70.79
N ARG A 48 31.98 -24.81 71.10
CA ARG A 48 32.70 -23.70 70.46
C ARG A 48 33.33 -22.83 71.54
N MET A 49 34.65 -22.82 71.59
CA MET A 49 35.45 -22.05 72.55
C MET A 49 36.54 -21.29 71.78
N ALA A 50 36.90 -20.10 72.28
CA ALA A 50 38.06 -19.34 71.88
C ALA A 50 38.67 -18.64 73.10
N GLU A 51 39.98 -18.53 73.15
CA GLU A 51 40.70 -17.70 74.12
C GLU A 51 40.98 -16.34 73.48
N ASP A 52 40.71 -15.25 74.20
CA ASP A 52 41.07 -13.90 73.74
C ASP A 52 42.51 -13.51 74.14
N LYS A 53 42.98 -12.33 73.70
CA LYS A 53 44.34 -11.85 73.99
C LYS A 53 44.65 -11.67 75.49
N ASN A 54 43.62 -11.52 76.32
CA ASN A 54 43.73 -11.33 77.77
C ASN A 54 43.58 -12.66 78.53
N GLY A 55 43.46 -13.79 77.80
CA GLY A 55 43.27 -15.12 78.34
C GLY A 55 41.81 -15.48 78.64
N ASN A 56 40.84 -14.59 78.44
CA ASN A 56 39.45 -14.93 78.78
C ASN A 56 38.90 -15.98 77.83
N ILE A 57 38.04 -16.85 78.33
CA ILE A 57 37.48 -17.95 77.55
C ILE A 57 36.07 -17.58 77.07
N TRP A 58 35.93 -17.40 75.77
CA TRP A 58 34.68 -17.12 75.09
C TRP A 58 34.06 -18.44 74.65
N MET A 59 32.81 -18.68 75.01
CA MET A 59 32.10 -19.91 74.68
C MET A 59 30.64 -19.64 74.30
N ARG A 60 30.11 -20.52 73.46
CA ARG A 60 28.70 -20.51 73.13
C ARG A 60 27.91 -21.21 74.23
N GLU A 61 26.81 -20.59 74.65
CA GLU A 61 25.80 -21.15 75.55
C GLU A 61 24.46 -21.10 74.81
N ASN A 62 23.86 -22.23 74.43
CA ASN A 62 22.63 -22.28 73.63
C ASN A 62 22.65 -21.31 72.41
N ASP A 63 21.90 -20.20 72.53
CA ASP A 63 21.84 -19.09 71.56
C ASP A 63 22.54 -17.80 72.06
N GLY A 64 23.07 -17.78 73.28
CA GLY A 64 23.78 -16.66 73.93
C GLY A 64 25.30 -16.85 74.04
N LEU A 65 26.00 -15.74 74.34
CA LEU A 65 27.45 -15.70 74.48
C LEU A 65 27.83 -15.69 75.96
N LEU A 66 28.71 -16.60 76.34
CA LEU A 66 29.22 -16.71 77.71
C LEU A 66 30.73 -16.49 77.70
N ILE A 67 31.21 -15.67 78.62
CA ILE A 67 32.63 -15.33 78.75
C ILE A 67 33.08 -15.63 80.17
N LEU A 68 34.16 -16.40 80.32
CA LEU A 68 34.86 -16.59 81.58
C LEU A 68 36.03 -15.61 81.65
N GLU A 69 35.94 -14.62 82.53
CA GLU A 69 37.04 -13.74 82.86
C GLU A 69 38.04 -14.49 83.73
N LYS A 70 39.18 -14.92 83.15
CA LYS A 70 40.13 -15.81 83.85
C LYS A 70 40.74 -15.16 85.10
N ALA A 71 40.96 -13.84 85.06
CA ALA A 71 41.58 -13.11 86.16
C ALA A 71 40.74 -13.14 87.45
N THR A 72 39.41 -13.10 87.33
CA THR A 72 38.48 -13.05 88.46
C THR A 72 37.75 -14.37 88.70
N GLY A 73 37.74 -15.26 87.70
CA GLY A 73 36.91 -16.46 87.70
C GLY A 73 35.42 -16.19 87.46
N LYS A 74 35.05 -14.95 87.11
CA LYS A 74 33.66 -14.54 86.93
C LYS A 74 33.14 -14.91 85.54
N PHE A 75 31.89 -15.38 85.49
CA PHE A 75 31.16 -15.58 84.24
C PHE A 75 30.33 -14.34 83.88
N ILE A 76 30.40 -13.94 82.62
CA ILE A 76 29.65 -12.83 82.01
C ILE A 76 28.77 -13.44 80.90
N TYR A 77 27.46 -13.37 81.07
CA TYR A 77 26.49 -13.95 80.14
C TYR A 77 25.74 -12.87 79.36
N HIS A 78 25.72 -13.04 78.04
CA HIS A 78 25.01 -12.21 77.08
C HIS A 78 23.93 -13.06 76.39
N PRO A 79 22.68 -13.02 76.89
CA PRO A 79 21.61 -13.86 76.37
C PRO A 79 21.23 -13.52 74.92
N HIS A 80 20.61 -14.47 74.25
CA HIS A 80 20.03 -14.19 72.94
C HIS A 80 18.82 -13.25 73.07
N ASP A 81 18.84 -12.12 72.37
CA ASP A 81 17.67 -11.25 72.19
C ASP A 81 17.25 -11.31 70.72
N PRO A 82 16.11 -11.97 70.39
CA PRO A 82 15.59 -12.04 69.02
C PRO A 82 15.32 -10.68 68.37
N ASN A 83 15.09 -9.64 69.17
CA ASN A 83 14.85 -8.27 68.72
C ASN A 83 16.11 -7.39 68.81
N GLY A 84 17.18 -7.90 69.42
CA GLY A 84 18.41 -7.18 69.68
C GLY A 84 19.35 -7.16 68.48
N ARG A 85 19.75 -5.96 68.04
CA ARG A 85 20.70 -5.77 66.92
C ARG A 85 22.13 -6.27 67.18
N LYS A 86 22.43 -6.76 68.39
CA LYS A 86 23.75 -7.20 68.85
C LYS A 86 23.70 -8.60 69.48
N SER A 87 22.77 -9.42 69.01
CA SER A 87 22.61 -10.78 69.50
C SER A 87 22.66 -11.77 68.34
N LEU A 88 23.31 -12.92 68.56
CA LEU A 88 23.61 -13.89 67.49
C LEU A 88 22.98 -15.23 67.80
N ARG A 89 21.96 -15.62 67.02
CA ARG A 89 21.36 -16.95 67.12
C ARG A 89 22.25 -18.00 66.45
N GLY A 90 22.38 -19.18 67.06
CA GLY A 90 23.13 -20.28 66.45
C GLY A 90 24.58 -19.91 66.14
N MET A 91 25.31 -19.39 67.14
CA MET A 91 26.72 -19.04 66.99
C MET A 91 27.55 -20.25 66.52
N GLY A 92 28.44 -19.97 65.57
CA GLY A 92 29.38 -20.89 64.94
C GLY A 92 30.73 -20.90 65.65
N ARG A 93 31.82 -21.09 64.89
CA ARG A 93 33.19 -21.03 65.46
C ARG A 93 33.58 -19.58 65.74
N MET A 94 34.38 -19.41 66.78
CA MET A 94 35.00 -18.15 67.15
C MET A 94 36.47 -18.16 66.76
N GLU A 95 37.00 -17.02 66.36
CA GLU A 95 38.39 -16.85 65.96
C GLU A 95 38.93 -15.53 66.54
N PRO A 96 39.87 -15.57 67.49
CA PRO A 96 40.48 -14.37 68.05
C PRO A 96 41.45 -13.74 67.04
N ASP A 97 41.62 -12.42 67.11
CA ASP A 97 42.66 -11.69 66.40
C ASP A 97 43.69 -11.03 67.33
N SER A 98 44.71 -10.41 66.73
CA SER A 98 45.83 -9.82 67.46
C SER A 98 45.48 -8.48 68.12
N ASP A 99 44.39 -7.83 67.70
CA ASP A 99 43.98 -6.54 68.26
C ASP A 99 43.08 -6.74 69.51
N GLY A 100 42.70 -7.99 69.79
CA GLY A 100 41.86 -8.36 70.92
C GLY A 100 40.39 -8.51 70.57
N ARG A 101 40.04 -8.56 69.28
CA ARG A 101 38.69 -8.90 68.85
C ARG A 101 38.54 -10.42 68.81
N VAL A 102 37.35 -10.89 69.15
CA VAL A 102 36.93 -12.28 68.95
C VAL A 102 35.85 -12.29 67.88
N TRP A 103 36.18 -12.83 66.71
CA TRP A 103 35.28 -12.91 65.57
C TRP A 103 34.37 -14.12 65.69
N ILE A 104 33.09 -13.96 65.41
CA ILE A 104 32.05 -14.95 65.66
C ILE A 104 31.30 -15.20 64.35
N ALA A 105 31.44 -16.41 63.81
CA ALA A 105 30.64 -16.90 62.70
C ALA A 105 29.21 -17.21 63.18
N THR A 106 28.19 -17.05 62.32
CA THR A 106 26.81 -17.42 62.69
C THR A 106 26.09 -18.17 61.60
N ASN A 107 25.11 -18.97 62.03
CA ASN A 107 24.25 -19.73 61.13
C ASN A 107 23.15 -18.87 60.48
N LYS A 108 23.08 -17.56 60.75
CA LYS A 108 22.08 -16.64 60.19
C LYS A 108 22.73 -15.32 59.79
N GLU A 109 23.08 -15.20 58.51
CA GLU A 109 23.46 -14.02 57.73
C GLU A 109 24.49 -13.03 58.30
N PHE A 110 25.14 -13.33 59.43
CA PHE A 110 26.02 -12.35 60.08
C PHE A 110 27.41 -12.90 60.45
N LEU A 111 28.39 -12.02 60.31
CA LEU A 111 29.67 -12.07 61.02
C LEU A 111 29.59 -11.06 62.17
N GLY A 112 29.98 -11.44 63.39
CA GLY A 112 30.07 -10.51 64.52
C GLY A 112 31.47 -10.45 65.10
N TYR A 113 31.75 -9.44 65.93
CA TYR A 113 32.89 -9.49 66.85
C TYR A 113 32.58 -8.89 68.21
N GLY A 114 33.20 -9.44 69.25
CA GLY A 114 33.37 -8.83 70.58
C GLY A 114 34.83 -8.40 70.81
N HIS A 115 35.12 -7.80 71.96
CA HIS A 115 36.47 -7.32 72.30
C HIS A 115 36.88 -7.70 73.72
N ALA A 116 38.13 -8.13 73.90
CA ALA A 116 38.70 -8.59 75.16
C ALA A 116 38.69 -7.51 76.26
N ASP A 117 38.77 -6.24 75.87
CA ASP A 117 38.78 -5.09 76.80
C ASP A 117 37.37 -4.53 77.09
N SER A 118 36.31 -5.18 76.60
CA SER A 118 34.91 -4.74 76.79
C SER A 118 33.96 -5.94 76.87
N LEU A 119 34.26 -6.87 77.78
CA LEU A 119 33.52 -8.11 77.95
C LEU A 119 32.03 -7.87 78.28
N ASP A 120 31.71 -6.75 78.91
CA ASP A 120 30.36 -6.29 79.27
C ASP A 120 29.49 -5.90 78.06
N ARG A 121 30.10 -5.63 76.90
CA ARG A 121 29.37 -5.27 75.68
C ARG A 121 28.94 -6.47 74.84
N GLY A 122 29.50 -7.65 75.11
CA GLY A 122 29.28 -8.85 74.30
C GLY A 122 29.70 -8.61 72.84
N ILE A 123 28.74 -8.69 71.92
CA ILE A 123 28.96 -8.44 70.49
C ILE A 123 28.87 -6.94 70.20
N ILE A 124 29.94 -6.37 69.66
CA ILE A 124 30.05 -4.93 69.40
C ILE A 124 29.37 -4.54 68.09
N ARG A 125 29.58 -5.32 67.02
CA ARG A 125 29.05 -5.06 65.67
C ARG A 125 28.76 -6.36 64.93
N LEU A 126 27.73 -6.32 64.08
CA LEU A 126 27.36 -7.34 63.11
C LEU A 126 27.59 -6.83 61.68
N PHE A 127 27.96 -7.74 60.79
CA PHE A 127 28.14 -7.52 59.36
C PHE A 127 27.28 -8.50 58.59
N GLY A 128 26.43 -7.98 57.70
CA GLY A 128 25.59 -8.80 56.84
C GLY A 128 25.74 -8.44 55.36
N TRP A 129 24.78 -8.87 54.54
CA TRP A 129 24.79 -8.61 53.10
C TRP A 129 24.85 -7.11 52.74
N LYS A 130 24.24 -6.25 53.57
CA LYS A 130 24.29 -4.79 53.40
C LYS A 130 25.69 -4.21 53.61
N ASP A 131 26.54 -4.88 54.39
CA ASP A 131 27.93 -4.49 54.61
C ASP A 131 28.87 -5.05 53.53
N GLY A 132 28.38 -5.96 52.67
CA GLY A 132 29.17 -6.60 51.60
C GLY A 132 29.48 -8.09 51.80
N LEU A 133 28.91 -8.74 52.83
CA LEU A 133 29.04 -10.18 53.03
C LEU A 133 28.34 -10.96 51.91
N VAL A 134 29.06 -11.85 51.24
CA VAL A 134 28.50 -12.72 50.21
C VAL A 134 28.10 -14.07 50.79
N GLY A 135 26.80 -14.25 50.98
CA GLY A 135 26.19 -15.47 51.51
C GLY A 135 25.32 -15.20 52.73
N SER A 136 24.49 -16.18 53.08
CA SER A 136 23.55 -16.12 54.20
C SER A 136 23.96 -17.01 55.38
N HIS A 137 24.99 -17.85 55.24
CA HIS A 137 25.42 -18.77 56.28
C HIS A 137 26.95 -18.75 56.41
N VAL A 138 27.47 -18.20 57.49
CA VAL A 138 28.92 -18.21 57.75
C VAL A 138 29.29 -19.49 58.50
N TYR A 139 29.90 -20.44 57.80
CA TYR A 139 30.32 -21.72 58.38
C TYR A 139 31.58 -21.60 59.24
N LYS A 140 32.53 -20.76 58.80
CA LYS A 140 33.84 -20.66 59.42
C LYS A 140 34.45 -19.29 59.23
N VAL A 141 35.17 -18.83 60.24
CA VAL A 141 36.09 -17.68 60.15
C VAL A 141 37.45 -18.19 60.56
N LYS A 142 38.50 -17.81 59.83
CA LYS A 142 39.87 -18.17 60.16
C LYS A 142 40.79 -16.98 59.92
N LYS A 143 41.62 -16.64 60.91
CA LYS A 143 42.61 -15.59 60.76
C LYS A 143 43.76 -16.10 59.90
N TYR A 144 44.20 -15.27 58.96
CA TYR A 144 45.40 -15.48 58.18
C TYR A 144 46.14 -14.15 58.03
N ARG A 145 47.31 -14.05 58.66
CA ARG A 145 48.07 -12.79 58.79
C ARG A 145 47.18 -11.68 59.36
N ASP A 146 47.06 -10.57 58.65
CA ASP A 146 46.26 -9.40 59.03
C ASP A 146 44.81 -9.48 58.52
N GLN A 147 44.40 -10.58 57.88
CA GLN A 147 43.07 -10.75 57.29
C GLN A 147 42.28 -11.90 57.92
N LEU A 148 40.97 -11.89 57.68
CA LEU A 148 40.09 -13.01 57.98
C LEU A 148 39.63 -13.66 56.67
N MET A 149 39.68 -14.99 56.64
CA MET A 149 39.00 -15.80 55.64
C MET A 149 37.64 -16.23 56.20
N ILE A 150 36.58 -15.82 55.53
CA ILE A 150 35.19 -16.08 55.89
C ILE A 150 34.65 -17.11 54.89
N PHE A 151 34.27 -18.28 55.39
CA PHE A 151 33.69 -19.34 54.57
C PHE A 151 32.18 -19.34 54.74
N THR A 152 31.48 -19.12 53.63
CA THR A 152 30.02 -19.14 53.53
C THR A 152 29.55 -20.33 52.71
N GLU A 153 28.23 -20.47 52.54
CA GLU A 153 27.65 -21.47 51.65
C GLU A 153 27.95 -21.23 50.17
N LYS A 154 28.23 -19.98 49.79
CA LYS A 154 28.55 -19.61 48.41
C LYS A 154 30.03 -19.71 48.10
N GLY A 155 30.91 -19.58 49.09
CA GLY A 155 32.35 -19.56 48.85
C GLY A 155 33.16 -19.03 50.03
N MET A 156 34.37 -18.55 49.74
CA MET A 156 35.27 -17.90 50.69
C MET A 156 35.39 -16.42 50.36
N GLN A 157 35.28 -15.55 51.36
CA GLN A 157 35.50 -14.11 51.22
C GLN A 157 36.62 -13.65 52.15
N LEU A 158 37.46 -12.74 51.66
CA LEU A 158 38.45 -12.06 52.49
C LEU A 158 37.80 -10.88 53.21
N PHE A 159 38.23 -10.63 54.43
CA PHE A 159 37.77 -9.49 55.22
C PHE A 159 38.95 -8.86 55.93
N ASP A 160 39.06 -7.54 55.81
CA ASP A 160 40.07 -6.74 56.50
C ASP A 160 39.50 -6.25 57.83
N PRO A 161 40.00 -6.77 58.96
CA PRO A 161 39.51 -6.40 60.28
C PRO A 161 39.95 -4.98 60.68
N LYS A 162 40.98 -4.38 60.08
CA LYS A 162 41.38 -2.98 60.39
C LYS A 162 40.41 -1.98 59.75
N SER A 163 40.12 -2.13 58.45
CA SER A 163 39.19 -1.25 57.75
C SER A 163 37.71 -1.65 57.89
N LEU A 164 37.44 -2.84 58.42
CA LEU A 164 36.10 -3.45 58.53
C LEU A 164 35.38 -3.56 57.18
N LYS A 165 36.14 -3.88 56.12
CA LYS A 165 35.63 -4.03 54.75
C LYS A 165 35.80 -5.45 54.24
N PHE A 166 34.79 -5.91 53.50
CA PHE A 166 34.88 -7.13 52.72
C PHE A 166 35.71 -6.88 51.45
N GLY A 167 36.60 -7.83 51.16
CA GLY A 167 37.42 -7.86 49.97
C GLY A 167 36.96 -8.94 48.99
N GLN A 168 37.93 -9.52 48.29
CA GLN A 168 37.70 -10.49 47.22
C GLN A 168 36.90 -11.71 47.69
N PHE A 169 36.01 -12.17 46.82
CA PHE A 169 35.19 -13.36 47.01
C PHE A 169 35.59 -14.45 46.00
N TYR A 170 35.73 -15.68 46.48
CA TYR A 170 36.13 -16.86 45.74
C TYR A 170 35.09 -17.96 45.93
N ASP A 171 34.36 -18.30 44.89
CA ASP A 171 33.28 -19.28 44.97
C ASP A 171 33.63 -20.65 44.39
N ALA A 172 32.59 -21.42 44.06
CA ALA A 172 32.72 -22.73 43.43
C ALA A 172 33.55 -22.74 42.15
N GLY A 173 33.55 -21.65 41.36
CA GLY A 173 34.37 -21.55 40.15
C GLY A 173 35.87 -21.59 40.45
N TYR A 174 36.26 -21.00 41.58
CA TYR A 174 37.64 -21.06 42.10
C TYR A 174 37.92 -22.35 42.91
N GLY A 175 37.01 -23.33 42.89
CA GLY A 175 37.08 -24.55 43.70
C GLY A 175 36.71 -24.36 45.18
N LEU A 176 36.37 -23.14 45.61
CA LEU A 176 36.15 -22.77 47.01
C LEU A 176 34.69 -22.73 47.46
N GLY A 177 33.75 -23.22 46.64
CA GLY A 177 32.32 -23.31 46.97
C GLY A 177 31.91 -24.46 47.89
N GLY A 178 30.74 -24.32 48.52
CA GLY A 178 30.12 -25.35 49.37
C GLY A 178 30.56 -25.35 50.83
N SER A 179 29.95 -26.22 51.63
CA SER A 179 30.10 -26.20 53.09
C SER A 179 31.50 -26.56 53.58
N VAL A 180 32.02 -25.77 54.51
CA VAL A 180 33.30 -26.00 55.17
C VAL A 180 33.08 -26.50 56.59
N LEU A 181 33.62 -27.69 56.90
CA LEU A 181 33.56 -28.30 58.23
C LEU A 181 34.74 -27.86 59.10
N ALA A 182 35.93 -27.84 58.52
CA ALA A 182 37.17 -27.51 59.22
C ALA A 182 38.15 -26.79 58.29
N ILE A 183 39.02 -25.97 58.88
CA ILE A 183 40.17 -25.38 58.20
C ILE A 183 41.33 -25.36 59.18
N THR A 184 42.52 -25.67 58.68
CA THR A 184 43.78 -25.49 59.39
C THR A 184 44.86 -25.04 58.41
N PHE A 185 45.95 -24.46 58.92
CA PHE A 185 47.14 -24.20 58.12
C PHE A 185 48.17 -25.28 58.38
N LEU A 186 48.81 -25.74 57.32
CA LEU A 186 49.93 -26.67 57.36
C LEU A 186 51.24 -25.91 57.57
N SER A 187 52.29 -26.63 57.96
CA SER A 187 53.64 -26.06 58.17
C SER A 187 54.25 -25.44 56.92
N ASP A 188 53.82 -25.88 55.73
CA ASP A 188 54.22 -25.33 54.43
C ASP A 188 53.42 -24.08 54.01
N GLY A 189 52.52 -23.59 54.88
CA GLY A 189 51.70 -22.41 54.64
C GLY A 189 50.42 -22.67 53.83
N ARG A 190 50.12 -23.90 53.41
CA ARG A 190 48.83 -24.23 52.78
C ARG A 190 47.69 -24.21 53.78
N ALA A 191 46.51 -23.78 53.33
CA ALA A 191 45.26 -24.04 54.00
C ALA A 191 44.72 -25.42 53.59
N ALA A 192 44.40 -26.25 54.57
CA ALA A 192 43.68 -27.51 54.39
C ALA A 192 42.23 -27.34 54.86
N VAL A 193 41.27 -27.53 53.95
CA VAL A 193 39.84 -27.29 54.17
C VAL A 193 39.06 -28.59 54.07
N GLY A 194 38.53 -29.05 55.21
CA GLY A 194 37.68 -30.23 55.30
C GLY A 194 36.24 -29.93 54.88
N ARG A 195 35.70 -30.76 53.98
CA ARG A 195 34.34 -30.69 53.44
C ARG A 195 33.59 -32.02 53.67
N PRO A 196 32.24 -32.06 53.56
CA PRO A 196 31.45 -33.27 53.83
C PRO A 196 31.86 -34.55 53.10
N LYS A 197 32.60 -34.46 51.99
CA LYS A 197 33.11 -35.62 51.21
C LYS A 197 34.49 -35.40 50.57
N ALA A 198 35.22 -34.37 50.98
CA ALA A 198 36.47 -34.00 50.33
C ALA A 198 37.39 -33.21 51.27
N LEU A 199 38.67 -33.17 50.91
CA LEU A 199 39.67 -32.30 51.53
C LEU A 199 40.28 -31.45 50.43
N ALA A 200 40.17 -30.13 50.56
CA ALA A 200 40.73 -29.18 49.61
C ALA A 200 42.00 -28.55 50.19
N TYR A 201 42.99 -28.30 49.34
CA TYR A 201 44.23 -27.62 49.71
C TYR A 201 44.46 -26.42 48.79
N PHE A 202 44.87 -25.30 49.36
CA PHE A 202 45.31 -24.14 48.58
C PHE A 202 46.34 -23.32 49.36
N HIS A 203 47.17 -22.54 48.67
CA HIS A 203 48.01 -21.53 49.30
C HIS A 203 47.24 -20.20 49.35
N PRO A 204 46.97 -19.62 50.53
CA PRO A 204 46.23 -18.36 50.63
C PRO A 204 46.90 -17.19 49.89
N ASP A 205 48.23 -17.17 49.87
CA ASP A 205 49.01 -16.13 49.16
C ASP A 205 48.98 -16.28 47.62
N GLY A 206 48.63 -17.47 47.12
CA GLY A 206 48.54 -17.76 45.69
C GLY A 206 47.15 -17.57 45.11
N LEU A 207 46.20 -17.04 45.88
CA LEU A 207 44.85 -16.76 45.40
C LEU A 207 44.88 -15.60 44.42
N ALA A 208 44.62 -15.90 43.15
CA ALA A 208 44.50 -14.92 42.08
C ALA A 208 43.06 -14.87 41.57
N THR A 209 42.67 -13.69 41.12
CA THR A 209 41.40 -13.48 40.40
C THR A 209 41.59 -13.73 38.91
N ASN A 210 40.48 -13.89 38.19
CA ASN A 210 40.53 -14.02 36.75
C ASN A 210 40.93 -12.68 36.08
N ALA A 211 42.21 -12.55 35.73
CA ALA A 211 42.75 -11.41 34.99
C ALA A 211 42.69 -11.59 33.45
N GLU A 212 42.14 -12.70 32.96
CA GLU A 212 42.05 -12.98 31.52
C GLU A 212 41.09 -12.00 30.85
N LEU A 213 41.53 -11.36 29.77
CA LEU A 213 40.69 -10.48 28.94
C LEU A 213 40.08 -11.31 27.81
N PRO A 214 38.78 -11.62 27.87
CA PRO A 214 38.15 -12.51 26.91
C PRO A 214 38.06 -11.82 25.54
N VAL A 215 38.45 -12.53 24.49
CA VAL A 215 38.40 -12.02 23.11
C VAL A 215 37.07 -12.43 22.47
N PRO A 216 36.12 -11.51 22.26
CA PRO A 216 34.82 -11.84 21.66
C PRO A 216 34.97 -12.17 20.17
N TYR A 217 34.12 -13.05 19.65
CA TYR A 217 33.98 -13.31 18.23
C TYR A 217 32.59 -13.88 17.91
N VAL A 218 32.13 -13.68 16.68
CA VAL A 218 30.88 -14.28 16.17
C VAL A 218 31.17 -15.71 15.73
N THR A 219 30.45 -16.68 16.29
CA THR A 219 30.61 -18.11 15.98
C THR A 219 29.78 -18.54 14.79
N ALA A 220 28.58 -17.98 14.64
CA ALA A 220 27.67 -18.29 13.55
C ALA A 220 26.75 -17.12 13.27
N PHE A 221 26.25 -17.07 12.04
CA PHE A 221 25.22 -16.14 11.61
C PHE A 221 24.10 -16.97 11.00
N ARG A 222 22.87 -16.77 11.46
CA ARG A 222 21.72 -17.54 10.98
C ARG A 222 20.71 -16.63 10.31
N VAL A 223 20.06 -17.18 9.30
CA VAL A 223 18.93 -16.56 8.61
C VAL A 223 17.80 -17.59 8.56
N PHE A 224 16.64 -17.29 9.15
CA PHE A 224 15.54 -18.26 9.28
C PHE A 224 15.98 -19.64 9.83
N ASP A 225 16.85 -19.63 10.84
CA ASP A 225 17.48 -20.78 11.50
C ASP A 225 18.56 -21.54 10.70
N ASP A 226 18.70 -21.28 9.40
CA ASP A 226 19.78 -21.84 8.59
C ASP A 226 21.12 -21.14 8.85
N ILE A 227 22.19 -21.93 8.99
CA ILE A 227 23.55 -21.40 9.17
C ILE A 227 24.03 -20.79 7.86
N TYR A 228 24.22 -19.48 7.88
CA TYR A 228 24.87 -18.75 6.81
C TYR A 228 26.38 -18.79 7.04
N GLN A 229 27.10 -19.46 6.16
CA GLN A 229 28.56 -19.60 6.27
C GLN A 229 29.22 -18.23 6.17
N ILE A 230 29.91 -17.86 7.24
CA ILE A 230 30.73 -16.66 7.39
C ILE A 230 32.12 -17.13 7.81
N ASN A 231 33.19 -16.60 7.22
CA ASN A 231 34.55 -16.89 7.71
C ASN A 231 34.85 -16.05 8.95
N ASN A 232 34.11 -16.31 10.03
CA ASN A 232 34.26 -15.58 11.28
C ASN A 232 35.10 -16.38 12.28
N GLY A 233 36.08 -15.70 12.83
CA GLY A 233 36.97 -16.16 13.89
C GLY A 233 37.57 -14.94 14.60
N PRO A 234 38.30 -15.12 15.71
CA PRO A 234 38.91 -13.99 16.42
C PRO A 234 39.78 -13.16 15.46
N GLY A 235 39.42 -11.88 15.28
CA GLY A 235 40.14 -10.96 14.39
C GLY A 235 39.78 -11.01 12.89
N ARG A 236 38.73 -11.73 12.48
CA ARG A 236 38.21 -11.72 11.09
C ARG A 236 36.85 -11.03 11.04
N THR A 237 36.66 -10.16 10.05
CA THR A 237 35.43 -9.40 9.84
C THR A 237 34.94 -9.59 8.41
N ASP A 238 34.07 -10.59 8.19
CA ASP A 238 33.35 -10.69 6.92
C ASP A 238 32.17 -9.71 6.89
N THR A 239 31.85 -9.26 5.68
CA THR A 239 30.63 -8.51 5.40
C THR A 239 29.53 -9.49 5.02
N VAL A 240 28.48 -9.51 5.81
CA VAL A 240 27.26 -10.28 5.55
C VAL A 240 26.33 -9.46 4.67
N VAL A 241 25.88 -10.04 3.56
CA VAL A 241 24.93 -9.39 2.64
C VAL A 241 23.61 -10.14 2.68
N LEU A 242 22.53 -9.44 3.05
CA LEU A 242 21.17 -9.96 3.10
C LEU A 242 20.27 -9.31 2.05
N SER A 243 19.36 -10.11 1.52
CA SER A 243 18.22 -9.62 0.74
C SER A 243 17.14 -9.06 1.66
N TYR A 244 16.30 -8.14 1.17
CA TYR A 244 15.16 -7.59 1.92
C TYR A 244 14.14 -8.65 2.39
N ARG A 245 14.18 -9.86 1.81
CA ARG A 245 13.31 -10.98 2.19
C ARG A 245 13.83 -11.74 3.41
N GLN A 246 15.12 -11.65 3.69
CA GLN A 246 15.78 -12.28 4.85
C GLN A 246 15.62 -11.39 6.08
N ASN A 247 14.36 -11.23 6.50
CA ASN A 247 13.96 -10.29 7.55
C ASN A 247 14.07 -10.85 8.97
N PHE A 248 14.56 -12.09 9.14
CA PHE A 248 14.88 -12.66 10.43
C PHE A 248 16.28 -13.25 10.39
N PHE A 249 17.14 -12.76 11.27
CA PHE A 249 18.50 -13.24 11.39
C PHE A 249 18.99 -13.17 12.84
N SER A 250 20.01 -13.96 13.16
CA SER A 250 20.64 -13.94 14.46
C SER A 250 22.15 -14.10 14.38
N PHE A 251 22.84 -13.46 15.32
CA PHE A 251 24.26 -13.62 15.55
C PHE A 251 24.43 -14.55 16.75
N GLU A 252 25.18 -15.63 16.58
CA GLU A 252 25.73 -16.39 17.69
C GLU A 252 27.16 -15.93 17.95
N PHE A 253 27.54 -15.81 19.21
CA PHE A 253 28.85 -15.30 19.59
C PHE A 253 29.41 -16.02 20.81
N SER A 254 30.73 -16.03 20.89
CA SER A 254 31.47 -16.58 22.02
C SER A 254 32.68 -15.70 22.32
N ALA A 255 33.46 -16.11 23.31
CA ALA A 255 34.73 -15.48 23.61
C ALA A 255 35.78 -16.54 23.85
N VAL A 256 37.01 -16.24 23.42
CA VAL A 256 38.18 -17.00 23.82
C VAL A 256 38.55 -16.52 25.22
N GLY A 257 38.22 -17.35 26.20
CA GLY A 257 38.60 -17.22 27.60
C GLY A 257 38.49 -18.58 28.26
N TYR A 258 39.56 -19.07 28.88
CA TYR A 258 39.61 -20.42 29.45
C TYR A 258 39.20 -20.44 30.92
N ASN A 259 39.33 -19.32 31.61
CA ASN A 259 38.98 -19.19 33.02
C ASN A 259 37.51 -18.81 33.20
N LEU A 260 36.73 -19.72 33.79
CA LEU A 260 35.30 -19.53 34.12
C LEU A 260 34.44 -19.08 32.91
N PRO A 261 34.49 -19.79 31.76
CA PRO A 261 33.81 -19.39 30.53
C PRO A 261 32.29 -19.32 30.67
N GLU A 262 31.69 -20.06 31.60
CA GLU A 262 30.27 -20.02 31.92
C GLU A 262 29.83 -18.72 32.61
N ARG A 263 30.80 -17.93 33.10
CA ARG A 263 30.58 -16.66 33.77
C ARG A 263 30.90 -15.46 32.92
N THR A 264 31.47 -15.66 31.74
CA THR A 264 31.63 -14.61 30.75
C THR A 264 30.26 -14.06 30.38
N ARG A 265 30.09 -12.76 30.58
CA ARG A 265 28.90 -12.01 30.16
C ARG A 265 29.21 -11.29 28.87
N PHE A 266 28.18 -11.09 28.07
CA PHE A 266 28.28 -10.39 26.81
C PHE A 266 27.41 -9.14 26.84
N ARG A 267 27.88 -8.13 26.14
CA ARG A 267 27.06 -7.01 25.70
C ARG A 267 27.15 -6.86 24.20
N TYR A 268 26.04 -6.53 23.57
CA TYR A 268 26.00 -6.41 22.11
C TYR A 268 25.11 -5.25 21.65
N MET A 269 25.31 -4.81 20.42
CA MET A 269 24.55 -3.73 19.79
C MET A 269 24.63 -3.86 18.26
N LEU A 270 23.51 -3.69 17.58
CA LEU A 270 23.45 -3.50 16.12
C LEU A 270 23.40 -1.99 15.84
N GLU A 271 24.56 -1.42 15.59
CA GLU A 271 24.69 0.01 15.33
C GLU A 271 23.96 0.38 14.02
N GLY A 272 23.16 1.46 14.09
CA GLY A 272 22.23 1.86 13.04
C GLY A 272 20.80 1.35 13.26
N PHE A 273 20.58 0.46 14.23
CA PHE A 273 19.26 -0.06 14.61
C PHE A 273 18.99 0.05 16.12
N ASP A 274 19.91 -0.42 16.96
CA ASP A 274 19.82 -0.34 18.42
C ASP A 274 20.25 1.05 18.93
N GLU A 275 19.50 1.62 19.88
CA GLU A 275 19.85 2.92 20.51
C GLU A 275 20.88 2.78 21.67
N LYS A 276 20.91 1.62 22.33
CA LYS A 276 21.73 1.35 23.51
C LYS A 276 22.26 -0.08 23.48
N TRP A 277 23.37 -0.30 24.20
CA TRP A 277 23.92 -1.63 24.43
C TRP A 277 22.93 -2.53 25.19
N GLN A 278 22.82 -3.78 24.74
CA GLN A 278 22.13 -4.83 25.46
C GLN A 278 23.14 -5.47 26.42
N ASP A 279 23.16 -5.02 27.68
CA ASP A 279 24.18 -5.38 28.67
C ASP A 279 23.86 -6.64 29.50
N GLY A 280 24.91 -7.31 29.97
CA GLY A 280 24.84 -8.21 31.12
C GLY A 280 24.20 -9.58 30.86
N THR A 281 24.13 -10.02 29.61
CA THR A 281 23.53 -11.30 29.27
C THR A 281 24.58 -12.42 29.30
N GLN A 282 24.21 -13.59 29.83
CA GLN A 282 24.96 -14.84 29.59
C GLN A 282 24.52 -15.53 28.29
N ARG A 283 23.55 -14.95 27.57
CA ARG A 283 23.09 -15.46 26.29
C ARG A 283 24.19 -15.25 25.27
N ARG A 284 24.38 -16.26 24.44
CA ARG A 284 25.39 -16.31 23.37
C ARG A 284 24.79 -16.07 21.99
N PHE A 285 23.62 -15.43 21.93
CA PHE A 285 22.97 -15.08 20.68
C PHE A 285 22.19 -13.77 20.77
N ALA A 286 22.08 -13.07 19.65
CA ALA A 286 21.26 -11.88 19.46
C ALA A 286 20.42 -12.04 18.18
N ALA A 287 19.10 -11.91 18.29
CA ALA A 287 18.19 -12.08 17.16
C ALA A 287 17.51 -10.75 16.79
N TYR A 288 17.39 -10.50 15.49
CA TYR A 288 16.81 -9.28 14.93
C TYR A 288 15.73 -9.63 13.90
N THR A 289 14.64 -8.87 13.92
CA THR A 289 13.49 -9.02 13.04
C THR A 289 13.21 -7.70 12.32
N ASN A 290 12.83 -7.78 11.04
CA ASN A 290 12.36 -6.64 10.23
C ASN A 290 13.28 -5.41 10.26
N VAL A 291 14.60 -5.62 10.33
CA VAL A 291 15.57 -4.53 10.24
C VAL A 291 15.46 -3.89 8.84
N PRO A 292 15.36 -2.54 8.75
CA PRO A 292 15.28 -1.85 7.47
C PRO A 292 16.48 -2.13 6.55
N GLY A 293 16.33 -1.82 5.26
CA GLY A 293 17.46 -1.89 4.33
C GLY A 293 18.47 -0.78 4.60
N GLY A 294 19.75 -1.12 4.66
CA GLY A 294 20.84 -0.22 5.02
C GLY A 294 22.12 -0.97 5.40
N ASP A 295 23.13 -0.21 5.82
CA ASP A 295 24.40 -0.71 6.32
C ASP A 295 24.44 -0.62 7.85
N TYR A 296 24.79 -1.74 8.48
CA TYR A 296 24.80 -1.91 9.93
C TYR A 296 26.12 -2.51 10.39
N ARG A 297 26.46 -2.28 11.66
CA ARG A 297 27.61 -2.91 12.33
C ARG A 297 27.14 -3.62 13.58
N PHE A 298 27.25 -4.93 13.60
CA PHE A 298 27.03 -5.71 14.81
C PHE A 298 28.28 -5.68 15.67
N LEU A 299 28.13 -5.21 16.91
CA LEU A 299 29.19 -5.04 17.89
C LEU A 299 28.93 -5.99 19.04
N VAL A 300 29.93 -6.77 19.46
CA VAL A 300 29.85 -7.63 20.64
C VAL A 300 31.12 -7.52 21.49
N GLU A 301 30.93 -7.37 22.79
CA GLU A 301 32.00 -7.40 23.79
C GLU A 301 31.79 -8.52 24.80
N ALA A 302 32.90 -9.09 25.24
CA ALA A 302 32.94 -10.08 26.31
C ALA A 302 33.51 -9.46 27.58
N ILE A 303 32.90 -9.80 28.70
CA ILE A 303 33.26 -9.34 30.05
C ILE A 303 33.46 -10.59 30.89
N ASN A 304 34.62 -10.73 31.52
CA ASN A 304 34.95 -11.90 32.34
C ASN A 304 34.21 -11.91 33.69
N SER A 305 34.51 -12.89 34.54
CA SER A 305 33.89 -13.03 35.87
C SER A 305 34.15 -11.85 36.80
N GLU A 306 35.25 -11.13 36.60
CA GLU A 306 35.68 -9.97 37.42
C GLU A 306 35.22 -8.63 36.84
N GLY A 307 34.44 -8.64 35.75
CA GLY A 307 34.00 -7.40 35.09
C GLY A 307 35.03 -6.79 34.15
N LEU A 308 36.14 -7.48 33.87
CA LEU A 308 37.17 -7.02 32.94
C LEU A 308 36.80 -7.38 31.49
N SER A 309 37.07 -6.46 30.58
CA SER A 309 36.88 -6.66 29.14
C SER A 309 38.10 -6.15 28.38
N LEU A 310 38.26 -6.62 27.14
CA LEU A 310 39.31 -6.12 26.24
C LEU A 310 39.12 -4.63 25.88
N GLY A 311 37.92 -4.07 26.10
CA GLY A 311 37.55 -2.70 25.71
C GLY A 311 37.48 -2.48 24.19
N LYS A 312 37.54 -3.54 23.40
CA LYS A 312 37.41 -3.52 21.93
C LYS A 312 36.34 -4.52 21.49
N PRO A 313 35.21 -4.07 20.91
CA PRO A 313 34.20 -4.98 20.39
C PRO A 313 34.70 -5.73 19.17
N SER A 314 34.23 -6.97 19.01
CA SER A 314 34.25 -7.66 17.73
C SER A 314 33.17 -7.04 16.85
N VAL A 315 33.53 -6.70 15.61
CA VAL A 315 32.65 -6.01 14.65
C VAL A 315 32.30 -6.96 13.51
N THR A 316 31.03 -7.07 13.14
CA THR A 316 30.58 -7.76 11.92
C THR A 316 29.78 -6.79 11.08
N HIS A 317 30.17 -6.62 9.82
CA HIS A 317 29.48 -5.71 8.90
C HIS A 317 28.27 -6.41 8.28
N LEU A 318 27.12 -5.74 8.26
CA LEU A 318 25.88 -6.27 7.72
C LEU A 318 25.28 -5.28 6.72
N HIS A 319 25.07 -5.71 5.49
CA HIS A 319 24.35 -4.96 4.46
C HIS A 319 23.01 -5.63 4.17
N ILE A 320 21.90 -4.91 4.34
CA ILE A 320 20.56 -5.38 4.00
C ILE A 320 20.07 -4.61 2.77
N SER A 321 19.85 -5.31 1.66
CA SER A 321 19.38 -4.68 0.43
C SER A 321 18.02 -3.99 0.61
N THR A 322 17.82 -2.83 0.00
CA THR A 322 16.52 -2.14 -0.03
C THR A 322 15.57 -2.74 -1.08
N VAL A 323 14.27 -2.73 -0.78
CA VAL A 323 13.24 -3.31 -1.66
C VAL A 323 13.20 -2.60 -3.02
N TRP A 324 13.04 -3.36 -4.11
CA TRP A 324 13.16 -2.84 -5.48
C TRP A 324 12.19 -1.69 -5.81
N TYR A 325 10.96 -1.72 -5.29
CA TYR A 325 9.96 -0.67 -5.55
C TYR A 325 10.23 0.64 -4.79
N LYS A 326 11.16 0.64 -3.82
CA LYS A 326 11.62 1.87 -3.15
C LYS A 326 12.77 2.54 -3.90
N LYS A 327 13.37 1.88 -4.89
CA LYS A 327 14.45 2.45 -5.71
C LYS A 327 13.87 3.48 -6.70
N ALA A 328 14.62 4.53 -7.00
CA ALA A 328 14.17 5.63 -7.86
C ALA A 328 13.71 5.20 -9.27
N TRP A 329 14.34 4.16 -9.84
CA TRP A 329 13.98 3.65 -11.16
C TRP A 329 12.56 3.05 -11.21
N ALA A 330 12.05 2.49 -10.12
CA ALA A 330 10.70 1.93 -10.09
C ALA A 330 9.65 3.04 -10.21
N TRP A 331 9.88 4.17 -9.53
CA TRP A 331 9.04 5.37 -9.66
C TRP A 331 9.14 6.00 -11.06
N ALA A 332 10.33 5.99 -11.67
CA ALA A 332 10.50 6.44 -13.05
C ALA A 332 9.68 5.59 -14.04
N LEU A 333 9.63 4.27 -13.87
CA LEU A 333 8.80 3.39 -14.69
C LEU A 333 7.29 3.62 -14.50
N VAL A 334 6.84 3.86 -13.27
CA VAL A 334 5.43 4.21 -13.01
C VAL A 334 5.07 5.52 -13.72
N ALA A 335 5.92 6.54 -13.61
CA ALA A 335 5.72 7.80 -14.31
C ALA A 335 5.70 7.62 -15.85
N ALA A 336 6.62 6.82 -16.40
CA ALA A 336 6.66 6.53 -17.83
C ALA A 336 5.40 5.77 -18.31
N SER A 337 4.90 4.82 -17.51
CA SER A 337 3.68 4.07 -17.82
C SER A 337 2.43 4.99 -17.81
N LEU A 338 2.34 5.91 -16.85
CA LEU A 338 1.27 6.91 -16.79
C LEU A 338 1.31 7.86 -18.00
N LEU A 339 2.50 8.33 -18.39
CA LEU A 339 2.67 9.17 -19.59
C LEU A 339 2.32 8.40 -20.87
N GLY A 340 2.74 7.14 -20.99
CA GLY A 340 2.41 6.27 -22.11
C GLY A 340 0.90 6.02 -22.22
N PHE A 341 0.23 5.75 -21.10
CA PHE A 341 -1.22 5.60 -21.06
C PHE A 341 -1.95 6.89 -21.47
N GLY A 342 -1.52 8.04 -20.94
CA GLY A 342 -2.04 9.34 -21.34
C GLY A 342 -1.87 9.62 -22.85
N TYR A 343 -0.71 9.28 -23.41
CA TYR A 343 -0.45 9.39 -24.84
C TYR A 343 -1.35 8.47 -25.68
N LEU A 344 -1.59 7.23 -25.24
CA LEU A 344 -2.49 6.30 -25.92
C LEU A 344 -3.93 6.83 -25.91
N VAL A 345 -4.42 7.33 -24.78
CA VAL A 345 -5.76 7.95 -24.67
C VAL A 345 -5.86 9.17 -25.59
N TYR A 346 -4.84 10.03 -25.61
CA TYR A 346 -4.75 11.18 -26.50
C TYR A 346 -4.81 10.78 -27.98
N ARG A 347 -4.02 9.78 -28.40
CA ARG A 347 -4.02 9.24 -29.77
C ARG A 347 -5.36 8.62 -30.15
N TYR A 348 -5.97 7.88 -29.24
CA TYR A 348 -7.31 7.31 -29.42
C TYR A 348 -8.36 8.41 -29.62
N ARG A 349 -8.32 9.46 -28.79
CA ARG A 349 -9.25 10.60 -28.89
C ARG A 349 -9.11 11.34 -30.21
N ILE A 350 -7.89 11.60 -30.68
CA ILE A 350 -7.65 12.20 -32.00
C ILE A 350 -8.19 11.31 -33.13
N GLY A 351 -8.03 10.00 -33.01
CA GLY A 351 -8.59 9.05 -33.98
C GLY A 351 -10.11 9.10 -34.05
N GLN A 352 -10.79 9.23 -32.90
CA GLN A 352 -12.25 9.38 -32.82
C GLN A 352 -12.72 10.68 -33.49
N VAL A 353 -12.10 11.81 -33.16
CA VAL A 353 -12.46 13.13 -33.73
C VAL A 353 -12.32 13.13 -35.26
N ARG A 354 -11.22 12.58 -35.78
CA ARG A 354 -10.99 12.50 -37.24
C ARG A 354 -12.00 11.60 -37.98
N LYS A 355 -12.52 10.56 -37.31
CA LYS A 355 -13.56 9.69 -37.91
C LYS A 355 -14.89 10.43 -38.02
N GLU A 356 -15.24 11.18 -36.98
CA GLU A 356 -16.47 11.97 -36.95
C GLU A 356 -16.47 13.08 -38.01
N GLU A 357 -15.36 13.80 -38.17
CA GLU A 357 -15.18 14.80 -39.23
C GLU A 357 -15.32 14.21 -40.64
N ARG A 358 -14.72 13.03 -40.89
CA ARG A 358 -14.82 12.35 -42.19
C ARG A 358 -16.25 11.95 -42.50
N LEU A 359 -16.94 11.35 -41.53
CA LEU A 359 -18.32 10.93 -41.71
C LEU A 359 -19.22 12.13 -42.03
N LYS A 360 -19.03 13.25 -41.32
CA LYS A 360 -19.76 14.49 -41.58
C LYS A 360 -19.55 15.00 -43.01
N SER A 361 -18.30 15.06 -43.47
CA SER A 361 -17.97 15.51 -44.83
C SER A 361 -18.55 14.60 -45.92
N GLU A 362 -18.60 13.28 -45.69
CA GLU A 362 -19.24 12.33 -46.62
C GLU A 362 -20.76 12.53 -46.72
N TYR A 363 -21.43 12.81 -45.58
CA TYR A 363 -22.86 13.13 -45.57
C TYR A 363 -23.17 14.41 -46.34
N GLU A 364 -22.37 15.46 -46.14
CA GLU A 364 -22.55 16.75 -46.84
C GLU A 364 -22.41 16.58 -48.36
N ARG A 365 -21.44 15.78 -48.83
CA ARG A 365 -21.30 15.48 -50.27
C ARG A 365 -22.50 14.74 -50.84
N LYS A 366 -22.98 13.70 -50.15
CA LYS A 366 -24.16 12.93 -50.59
C LYS A 366 -25.40 13.82 -50.68
N LEU A 367 -25.57 14.74 -49.73
CA LEU A 367 -26.69 15.68 -49.76
C LEU A 367 -26.63 16.59 -50.99
N ALA A 368 -25.47 17.17 -51.27
CA ALA A 368 -25.27 18.00 -52.46
C ALA A 368 -25.52 17.24 -53.78
N ASP A 369 -25.08 15.97 -53.88
CA ASP A 369 -25.33 15.14 -55.08
C ASP A 369 -26.82 14.84 -55.29
N VAL A 370 -27.56 14.59 -54.19
CA VAL A 370 -29.01 14.36 -54.24
C VAL A 370 -29.74 15.64 -54.69
N GLU A 371 -29.40 16.79 -54.13
CA GLU A 371 -29.97 18.08 -54.55
C GLU A 371 -29.71 18.38 -56.03
N MET A 372 -28.47 18.17 -56.49
CA MET A 372 -28.10 18.34 -57.91
C MET A 372 -28.86 17.41 -58.85
N SER A 373 -29.08 16.16 -58.44
CA SER A 373 -29.83 15.18 -59.22
C SER A 373 -31.31 15.57 -59.36
N ALA A 374 -31.92 16.11 -58.29
CA ALA A 374 -33.29 16.57 -58.30
C ALA A 374 -33.49 17.78 -59.25
N LEU A 375 -32.57 18.75 -59.22
CA LEU A 375 -32.60 19.91 -60.12
C LEU A 375 -32.46 19.50 -61.60
N ARG A 376 -31.57 18.55 -61.92
CA ARG A 376 -31.41 18.04 -63.29
C ARG A 376 -32.68 17.39 -63.84
N ALA A 377 -33.42 16.66 -63.01
CA ALA A 377 -34.65 16.00 -63.42
C ALA A 377 -35.78 17.00 -63.77
N GLN A 378 -35.75 18.22 -63.23
CA GLN A 378 -36.75 19.26 -63.51
C GLN A 378 -36.53 19.94 -64.87
N MET A 379 -35.31 19.93 -65.42
CA MET A 379 -35.03 20.43 -66.76
C MET A 379 -35.37 19.34 -67.79
N ASN A 380 -36.60 19.29 -68.33
CA ASN A 380 -37.03 18.32 -69.35
C ASN A 380 -36.01 18.27 -70.52
N PRO A 381 -35.10 17.26 -70.59
CA PRO A 381 -33.97 17.33 -71.51
C PRO A 381 -34.43 17.27 -72.97
N HIS A 382 -35.53 16.57 -73.21
CA HIS A 382 -36.14 16.46 -74.53
C HIS A 382 -36.66 17.80 -75.03
N PHE A 383 -37.27 18.61 -74.16
CA PHE A 383 -37.68 19.97 -74.52
C PHE A 383 -36.49 20.83 -74.93
N ILE A 384 -35.39 20.80 -74.16
CA ILE A 384 -34.16 21.56 -74.46
C ILE A 384 -33.61 21.19 -75.84
N PHE A 385 -33.45 19.89 -76.12
CA PHE A 385 -32.95 19.44 -77.43
C PHE A 385 -33.89 19.85 -78.57
N ASN A 386 -35.21 19.74 -78.38
CA ASN A 386 -36.17 20.15 -79.41
C ASN A 386 -36.14 21.66 -79.66
N SER A 387 -36.03 22.48 -78.61
CA SER A 387 -35.92 23.93 -78.76
C SER A 387 -34.65 24.33 -79.50
N LEU A 388 -33.52 23.67 -79.24
CA LEU A 388 -32.27 23.90 -79.97
C LEU A 388 -32.42 23.53 -81.46
N ASN A 389 -33.06 22.40 -81.77
CA ASN A 389 -33.31 22.01 -83.15
C ASN A 389 -34.25 22.98 -83.89
N SER A 390 -35.25 23.56 -83.20
CA SER A 390 -36.10 24.61 -83.79
C SER A 390 -35.31 25.87 -84.13
N ILE A 391 -34.39 26.28 -83.26
CA ILE A 391 -33.50 27.43 -83.51
C ILE A 391 -32.62 27.14 -84.73
N GLU A 392 -32.03 25.94 -84.79
CA GLU A 392 -31.24 25.50 -85.94
C GLU A 392 -32.09 25.49 -87.23
N TYR A 393 -33.32 25.00 -87.19
CA TYR A 393 -34.23 25.00 -88.34
C TYR A 393 -34.51 26.41 -88.86
N TYR A 394 -34.81 27.39 -88.00
CA TYR A 394 -35.04 28.77 -88.44
C TYR A 394 -33.77 29.43 -89.00
N ILE A 395 -32.59 29.09 -88.47
CA ILE A 395 -31.30 29.55 -89.01
C ILE A 395 -31.09 28.97 -90.42
N ILE A 396 -31.31 27.66 -90.60
CA ILE A 396 -31.13 26.97 -91.89
C ILE A 396 -32.18 27.44 -92.91
N SER A 397 -33.41 27.71 -92.47
CA SER A 397 -34.53 28.17 -93.31
C SER A 397 -34.44 29.65 -93.68
N ASN A 398 -33.35 30.33 -93.30
CA ASN A 398 -33.08 31.74 -93.57
C ASN A 398 -34.15 32.70 -92.97
N GLU A 399 -34.64 32.39 -91.77
CA GLU A 399 -35.59 33.19 -90.99
C GLU A 399 -34.96 33.69 -89.67
N PRO A 400 -33.92 34.54 -89.70
CA PRO A 400 -33.11 34.90 -88.52
C PRO A 400 -33.91 35.66 -87.45
N GLU A 401 -34.95 36.41 -87.84
CA GLU A 401 -35.83 37.10 -86.89
C GLU A 401 -36.63 36.11 -86.03
N LYS A 402 -37.18 35.05 -86.63
CA LYS A 402 -37.87 33.99 -85.88
C LYS A 402 -36.91 33.20 -85.00
N ALA A 403 -35.69 32.93 -85.48
CA ALA A 403 -34.65 32.28 -84.68
C ALA A 403 -34.29 33.11 -83.43
N SER A 404 -34.15 34.43 -83.58
CA SER A 404 -33.85 35.36 -82.49
C SER A 404 -35.00 35.46 -81.49
N ASP A 405 -36.26 35.59 -81.95
CA ASP A 405 -37.44 35.59 -81.07
C ASP A 405 -37.54 34.28 -80.28
N TYR A 406 -37.37 33.14 -80.95
CA TYR A 406 -37.38 31.82 -80.33
C TYR A 406 -36.27 31.65 -79.27
N LEU A 407 -35.04 32.13 -79.56
CA LEU A 407 -33.92 32.10 -78.62
C LEU A 407 -34.17 32.97 -77.39
N ASN A 408 -34.74 34.17 -77.57
CA ASN A 408 -35.06 35.07 -76.46
C ASN A 408 -36.14 34.47 -75.56
N ARG A 409 -37.20 33.91 -76.13
CA ARG A 409 -38.26 33.20 -75.38
C ARG A 409 -37.71 31.96 -74.67
N PHE A 410 -36.86 31.18 -75.33
CA PHE A 410 -36.17 30.04 -74.73
C PHE A 410 -35.33 30.44 -73.51
N SER A 411 -34.51 31.48 -73.65
CA SER A 411 -33.65 31.97 -72.56
C SER A 411 -34.47 32.49 -71.37
N ARG A 412 -35.57 33.19 -71.63
CA ARG A 412 -36.50 33.66 -70.59
C ARG A 412 -37.16 32.48 -69.88
N LEU A 413 -37.65 31.48 -70.62
CA LEU A 413 -38.25 30.28 -70.06
C LEU A 413 -37.26 29.51 -69.17
N ILE A 414 -36.05 29.24 -69.64
CA ILE A 414 -35.02 28.52 -68.83
C ILE A 414 -34.71 29.28 -67.53
N ARG A 415 -34.63 30.62 -67.58
CA ARG A 415 -34.40 31.43 -66.39
C ARG A 415 -35.55 31.30 -65.38
N LEU A 416 -36.80 31.40 -65.84
CA LEU A 416 -37.99 31.23 -65.01
C LEU A 416 -38.05 29.81 -64.40
N ILE A 417 -37.78 28.78 -65.19
CA ILE A 417 -37.69 27.38 -64.75
C ILE A 417 -36.67 27.23 -63.62
N LEU A 418 -35.45 27.76 -63.78
CA LEU A 418 -34.38 27.66 -62.79
C LEU A 418 -34.67 28.49 -61.53
N GLN A 419 -35.25 29.68 -61.67
CA GLN A 419 -35.63 30.51 -60.52
C GLN A 419 -36.76 29.85 -59.71
N ASN A 420 -37.80 29.37 -60.39
CA ASN A 420 -38.95 28.73 -59.75
C ASN A 420 -38.58 27.39 -59.10
N SER A 421 -37.60 26.66 -59.65
CA SER A 421 -37.15 25.37 -59.10
C SER A 421 -36.51 25.43 -57.70
N LYS A 422 -36.01 26.61 -57.29
CA LYS A 422 -35.36 26.81 -55.97
C LYS A 422 -36.36 27.00 -54.83
N SER A 423 -37.62 27.26 -55.15
CA SER A 423 -38.66 27.57 -54.17
C SER A 423 -39.70 26.46 -54.11
N THR A 424 -40.24 26.20 -52.92
CA THR A 424 -41.31 25.21 -52.73
C THR A 424 -42.66 25.67 -53.26
N ALA A 425 -42.88 26.99 -53.35
CA ALA A 425 -44.05 27.62 -53.95
C ALA A 425 -43.65 28.94 -54.65
N VAL A 426 -44.33 29.30 -55.73
CA VAL A 426 -44.09 30.50 -56.53
C VAL A 426 -45.40 31.25 -56.79
N PRO A 427 -45.39 32.58 -57.03
CA PRO A 427 -46.57 33.31 -57.45
C PRO A 427 -47.20 32.66 -58.69
N LEU A 428 -48.53 32.58 -58.72
CA LEU A 428 -49.29 32.03 -59.84
C LEU A 428 -49.00 32.79 -61.14
N LYS A 429 -48.72 34.08 -61.04
CA LYS A 429 -48.23 34.92 -62.16
C LYS A 429 -47.01 34.30 -62.84
N ASP A 430 -46.00 33.93 -62.08
CA ASP A 430 -44.71 33.45 -62.60
C ASP A 430 -44.85 32.05 -63.21
N ASP A 431 -45.68 31.18 -62.61
CA ASP A 431 -45.96 29.84 -63.15
C ASP A 431 -46.75 29.91 -64.46
N ILE A 432 -47.77 30.78 -64.52
CA ILE A 432 -48.57 30.99 -65.72
C ILE A 432 -47.79 31.72 -66.82
N GLU A 433 -46.87 32.62 -66.47
CA GLU A 433 -45.94 33.23 -67.44
C GLU A 433 -45.04 32.17 -68.07
N ALA A 434 -44.43 31.31 -67.26
CA ALA A 434 -43.61 30.20 -67.75
C ALA A 434 -44.44 29.25 -68.63
N LEU A 435 -45.68 28.94 -68.24
CA LEU A 435 -46.59 28.08 -69.00
C LEU A 435 -46.99 28.70 -70.34
N LYS A 436 -47.26 30.00 -70.40
CA LYS A 436 -47.56 30.73 -71.64
C LYS A 436 -46.37 30.69 -72.59
N LEU A 437 -45.18 31.03 -72.10
CA LEU A 437 -43.94 30.95 -72.89
C LEU A 437 -43.71 29.54 -73.43
N TYR A 438 -43.97 28.52 -72.61
CA TYR A 438 -43.88 27.12 -73.04
C TYR A 438 -44.87 26.82 -74.18
N ILE A 439 -46.15 27.17 -74.05
CA ILE A 439 -47.18 26.93 -75.09
C ILE A 439 -46.83 27.67 -76.39
N GLU A 440 -46.39 28.92 -76.30
CA GLU A 440 -45.98 29.74 -77.44
C GLU A 440 -44.82 29.10 -78.20
N MET A 441 -43.79 28.65 -77.48
CA MET A 441 -42.62 27.97 -78.04
C MET A 441 -42.97 26.65 -78.73
N GLU A 442 -43.94 25.91 -78.17
CA GLU A 442 -44.45 24.68 -78.77
C GLU A 442 -45.32 24.99 -80.00
N SER A 443 -46.15 26.02 -79.96
CA SER A 443 -46.97 26.46 -81.10
C SER A 443 -46.13 26.92 -82.29
N MET A 444 -45.09 27.73 -82.02
CA MET A 444 -44.13 28.17 -83.04
C MET A 444 -43.43 26.99 -83.72
N ARG A 445 -43.03 25.95 -82.95
CA ARG A 445 -42.36 24.76 -83.50
C ARG A 445 -43.24 23.98 -84.47
N PHE A 446 -44.56 24.10 -84.35
CA PHE A 446 -45.52 23.39 -85.18
C PHE A 446 -46.28 24.35 -86.10
N ASP A 447 -45.63 25.40 -86.59
CA ASP A 447 -46.18 26.36 -87.55
C ASP A 447 -47.59 26.89 -87.17
N ASN A 448 -47.83 27.09 -85.87
CA ASN A 448 -49.12 27.53 -85.32
C ASN A 448 -50.30 26.60 -85.67
N LEU A 449 -50.09 25.27 -85.72
CA LEU A 449 -51.13 24.26 -85.96
C LEU A 449 -52.26 24.25 -84.91
N PHE A 450 -52.10 24.97 -83.79
CA PHE A 450 -53.14 25.19 -82.80
C PHE A 450 -53.15 26.63 -82.27
N ASP A 451 -54.34 27.11 -81.93
CA ASP A 451 -54.52 28.36 -81.17
C ASP A 451 -54.68 28.05 -79.69
N TYR A 452 -54.32 29.00 -78.83
CA TYR A 452 -54.55 28.88 -77.40
C TYR A 452 -55.16 30.16 -76.82
N GLU A 453 -55.98 30.00 -75.79
CA GLU A 453 -56.58 31.11 -75.06
C GLU A 453 -56.45 30.84 -73.55
N VAL A 454 -55.92 31.82 -72.81
CA VAL A 454 -55.81 31.75 -71.35
C VAL A 454 -56.84 32.70 -70.74
N LYS A 455 -57.95 32.15 -70.22
CA LYS A 455 -59.03 32.89 -69.58
C LYS A 455 -58.85 32.91 -68.07
N MET A 456 -59.07 34.08 -67.49
CA MET A 456 -59.02 34.29 -66.04
C MET A 456 -60.34 34.90 -65.60
N GLU A 457 -60.94 34.33 -64.56
CA GLU A 457 -62.16 34.89 -63.98
C GLU A 457 -61.84 36.11 -63.09
N SER A 458 -62.69 37.13 -63.14
CA SER A 458 -62.55 38.37 -62.37
C SER A 458 -62.52 38.07 -60.86
N GLY A 459 -61.39 38.33 -60.20
CA GLY A 459 -61.21 38.17 -58.74
C GLY A 459 -60.04 37.27 -58.29
N LEU A 460 -59.26 36.70 -59.21
CA LEU A 460 -58.05 35.91 -58.89
C LEU A 460 -56.81 36.81 -58.75
N ASP A 461 -56.20 36.86 -57.56
CA ASP A 461 -54.94 37.59 -57.31
C ASP A 461 -53.72 36.74 -57.70
N MET A 462 -53.13 37.04 -58.86
CA MET A 462 -52.02 36.28 -59.42
C MET A 462 -50.68 36.54 -58.71
N GLU A 463 -50.53 37.68 -58.02
CA GLU A 463 -49.25 38.07 -57.41
C GLU A 463 -49.09 37.44 -56.03
N HIS A 464 -50.17 37.31 -55.26
CA HIS A 464 -50.13 36.76 -53.91
C HIS A 464 -50.59 35.31 -53.81
N THR A 465 -51.24 34.77 -54.85
CA THR A 465 -51.59 33.34 -54.89
C THR A 465 -50.33 32.52 -55.13
N LEU A 466 -49.93 31.70 -54.15
CA LEU A 466 -48.77 30.83 -54.26
C LEU A 466 -49.18 29.43 -54.74
N VAL A 467 -48.50 28.93 -55.76
CA VAL A 467 -48.70 27.59 -56.30
C VAL A 467 -47.38 26.82 -56.37
N PRO A 468 -47.41 25.48 -56.23
CA PRO A 468 -46.26 24.66 -56.54
C PRO A 468 -45.84 24.87 -58.01
N PRO A 469 -44.55 25.13 -58.30
CA PRO A 469 -44.13 25.41 -59.67
C PRO A 469 -44.33 24.19 -60.59
N MET A 470 -44.62 24.46 -61.87
CA MET A 470 -44.71 23.50 -62.97
C MET A 470 -45.79 22.43 -62.81
N LEU A 471 -46.82 22.69 -62.03
CA LEU A 471 -47.87 21.71 -61.77
C LEU A 471 -48.77 21.48 -63.00
N LEU A 472 -49.02 22.54 -63.77
CA LEU A 472 -49.89 22.52 -64.96
C LEU A 472 -49.19 22.04 -66.23
N GLN A 473 -47.87 22.27 -66.31
CA GLN A 473 -47.08 22.04 -67.52
C GLN A 473 -47.18 20.61 -68.10
N PRO A 474 -47.11 19.51 -67.32
CA PRO A 474 -47.23 18.16 -67.88
C PRO A 474 -48.61 17.89 -68.51
N TYR A 475 -49.68 18.50 -67.99
CA TYR A 475 -51.02 18.32 -68.54
C TYR A 475 -51.18 19.09 -69.84
N VAL A 476 -50.63 20.30 -69.92
CA VAL A 476 -50.56 21.09 -71.15
C VAL A 476 -49.67 20.41 -72.19
N GLU A 477 -48.51 19.88 -71.80
CA GLU A 477 -47.64 19.09 -72.67
C GLU A 477 -48.40 17.88 -73.24
N ASN A 478 -49.11 17.12 -72.41
CA ASN A 478 -49.93 16.00 -72.90
C ASN A 478 -51.04 16.46 -73.85
N ALA A 479 -51.73 17.57 -73.57
CA ALA A 479 -52.78 18.12 -74.42
C ALA A 479 -52.25 18.49 -75.81
N ILE A 480 -51.10 19.15 -75.89
CA ILE A 480 -50.46 19.53 -77.17
C ILE A 480 -50.02 18.26 -77.92
N TRP A 481 -49.17 17.43 -77.29
CA TRP A 481 -48.47 16.35 -77.98
C TRP A 481 -49.34 15.14 -78.31
N HIS A 482 -50.23 14.76 -77.39
CA HIS A 482 -51.09 13.58 -77.55
C HIS A 482 -52.49 13.92 -78.04
N GLY A 483 -52.95 15.16 -77.85
CA GLY A 483 -54.23 15.64 -78.34
C GLY A 483 -54.12 16.36 -79.69
N LEU A 484 -53.57 17.58 -79.66
CA LEU A 484 -53.68 18.55 -80.76
C LEU A 484 -52.85 18.17 -82.00
N LEU A 485 -51.61 17.73 -81.83
CA LEU A 485 -50.72 17.41 -82.96
C LEU A 485 -51.15 16.18 -83.78
N GLN A 486 -51.96 15.31 -83.20
CA GLN A 486 -52.44 14.10 -83.87
C GLN A 486 -53.73 14.35 -84.66
N LYS A 487 -54.34 15.54 -84.52
CA LYS A 487 -55.56 15.93 -85.22
C LYS A 487 -55.25 16.29 -86.67
N LYS A 488 -56.01 15.74 -87.62
CA LYS A 488 -55.88 16.02 -89.06
C LYS A 488 -57.08 16.84 -89.53
N GLY A 489 -56.83 17.90 -90.30
CA GLY A 489 -57.86 18.70 -90.97
C GLY A 489 -58.12 20.05 -90.29
N GLU A 490 -58.70 20.05 -89.10
CA GLU A 490 -59.04 21.27 -88.35
C GLU A 490 -57.89 21.75 -87.45
N LYS A 491 -57.75 23.07 -87.32
CA LYS A 491 -56.79 23.70 -86.40
C LYS A 491 -57.10 23.31 -84.95
N GLY A 492 -56.06 22.97 -84.20
CA GLY A 492 -56.18 22.66 -82.78
C GLY A 492 -56.58 23.89 -81.95
N ARG A 493 -57.22 23.69 -80.81
CA ARG A 493 -57.54 24.74 -79.83
C ARG A 493 -57.25 24.22 -78.42
N LEU A 494 -56.49 25.02 -77.66
CA LEU A 494 -56.18 24.80 -76.25
C LEU A 494 -56.75 25.95 -75.41
N ASP A 495 -57.78 25.70 -74.63
CA ASP A 495 -58.35 26.69 -73.71
C ASP A 495 -57.91 26.38 -72.28
N LEU A 496 -57.17 27.31 -71.66
CA LEU A 496 -56.79 27.25 -70.25
C LEU A 496 -57.67 28.23 -69.48
N THR A 497 -58.47 27.75 -68.53
CA THR A 497 -59.33 28.59 -67.69
C THR A 497 -58.94 28.46 -66.23
N LEU A 498 -58.62 29.60 -65.60
CA LEU A 498 -58.24 29.71 -64.20
C LEU A 498 -59.37 30.38 -63.42
N ARG A 499 -59.86 29.71 -62.38
CA ARG A 499 -60.97 30.18 -61.53
C ARG A 499 -60.69 29.95 -60.06
N LYS A 500 -61.20 30.82 -59.20
CA LYS A 500 -61.17 30.64 -57.75
C LYS A 500 -62.56 30.26 -57.26
N ASN A 501 -62.68 29.12 -56.59
CA ASN A 501 -63.95 28.66 -56.03
C ASN A 501 -63.73 28.06 -54.64
N ASN A 502 -64.49 28.50 -53.64
CA ASN A 502 -64.48 27.96 -52.27
C ASN A 502 -63.07 27.72 -51.68
N GLY A 503 -62.15 28.68 -51.82
CA GLY A 503 -60.78 28.57 -51.29
C GLY A 503 -59.85 27.63 -52.10
N HIS A 504 -60.26 27.22 -53.29
CA HIS A 504 -59.46 26.41 -54.20
C HIS A 504 -59.25 27.16 -55.52
N LEU A 505 -58.06 26.98 -56.09
CA LEU A 505 -57.75 27.32 -57.48
C LEU A 505 -58.12 26.13 -58.35
N ILE A 506 -59.04 26.36 -59.28
CA ILE A 506 -59.48 25.38 -60.26
C ILE A 506 -58.84 25.77 -61.60
N CYS A 507 -58.00 24.89 -62.11
CA CYS A 507 -57.35 25.03 -63.41
C CYS A 507 -57.98 24.04 -64.39
N LEU A 508 -58.69 24.56 -65.39
CA LEU A 508 -59.29 23.77 -66.45
C LEU A 508 -58.42 23.87 -67.70
N ILE A 509 -57.94 22.73 -68.20
CA ILE A 509 -57.21 22.61 -69.46
C ILE A 509 -58.08 21.83 -70.42
N GLU A 510 -58.57 22.49 -71.47
CA GLU A 510 -59.43 21.88 -72.48
C GLU A 510 -58.73 21.89 -73.83
N ASP A 511 -58.60 20.72 -74.45
CA ASP A 511 -58.15 20.59 -75.83
C ASP A 511 -59.25 20.01 -76.72
N ASN A 512 -59.26 20.38 -78.00
CA ASN A 512 -60.17 19.83 -79.01
C ASN A 512 -59.53 18.72 -79.86
N GLY A 513 -58.53 18.02 -79.31
CA GLY A 513 -57.72 17.00 -79.98
C GLY A 513 -58.46 15.69 -80.20
N ILE A 514 -57.70 14.64 -80.55
CA ILE A 514 -58.26 13.33 -80.91
C ILE A 514 -58.89 12.54 -79.74
N GLY A 515 -58.69 13.00 -78.49
CA GLY A 515 -59.13 12.32 -77.27
C GLY A 515 -58.22 11.16 -76.84
N ARG A 516 -58.39 10.69 -75.60
CA ARG A 516 -57.47 9.74 -74.95
C ARG A 516 -57.47 8.34 -75.55
N ASP A 517 -58.66 7.79 -75.83
CA ASP A 517 -58.80 6.44 -76.40
C ASP A 517 -58.11 6.33 -77.76
N ALA A 518 -58.30 7.32 -78.63
CA ALA A 518 -57.65 7.39 -79.93
C ALA A 518 -56.12 7.56 -79.79
N ALA A 519 -55.67 8.43 -78.88
CA ALA A 519 -54.24 8.63 -78.60
C ALA A 519 -53.58 7.36 -78.05
N GLN A 520 -54.28 6.56 -77.24
CA GLN A 520 -53.78 5.31 -76.68
C GLN A 520 -53.69 4.19 -77.75
N GLN A 521 -54.65 4.13 -78.69
CA GLN A 521 -54.59 3.21 -79.84
C GLN A 521 -53.45 3.56 -80.82
N LEU A 522 -53.11 4.85 -80.98
CA LEU A 522 -51.95 5.27 -81.77
C LEU A 522 -50.63 4.95 -81.07
N LYS A 523 -50.57 5.08 -79.73
CA LYS A 523 -49.40 4.71 -78.92
C LYS A 523 -49.10 3.21 -78.94
N SER A 524 -50.11 2.34 -79.00
CA SER A 524 -49.88 0.88 -79.06
C SER A 524 -49.28 0.41 -80.39
N LYS A 525 -49.43 1.19 -81.46
CA LYS A 525 -48.85 0.92 -82.79
C LYS A 525 -47.43 1.48 -82.99
N SER A 526 -46.94 2.35 -82.12
CA SER A 526 -45.59 2.91 -82.20
C SER A 526 -44.70 2.33 -81.08
N ALA A 527 -43.68 1.58 -81.46
CA ALA A 527 -42.78 0.87 -80.55
C ALA A 527 -41.84 1.84 -79.79
N ASN A 528 -42.35 2.56 -78.79
CA ASN A 528 -41.51 3.20 -77.77
C ASN A 528 -42.27 3.40 -76.46
N LYS A 529 -42.08 2.48 -75.51
CA LYS A 529 -42.61 2.53 -74.13
C LYS A 529 -41.84 3.57 -73.29
N ARG A 530 -41.95 4.86 -73.61
CA ARG A 530 -41.50 5.92 -72.67
C ARG A 530 -42.53 6.05 -71.54
N LYS A 531 -42.15 5.63 -70.32
CA LYS A 531 -42.92 5.90 -69.09
C LYS A 531 -42.98 7.41 -68.89
N SER A 532 -44.18 7.97 -68.73
CA SER A 532 -44.41 9.41 -68.53
C SER A 532 -43.92 9.84 -67.15
N PHE A 533 -42.62 10.12 -67.02
CA PHE A 533 -41.98 10.53 -65.78
C PHE A 533 -42.59 11.83 -65.23
N GLY A 534 -43.01 12.76 -66.11
CA GLY A 534 -43.66 14.02 -65.74
C GLY A 534 -44.97 13.84 -64.97
N MET A 535 -45.86 12.95 -65.42
CA MET A 535 -47.14 12.68 -64.72
C MET A 535 -46.92 12.04 -63.35
N LYS A 536 -45.90 11.18 -63.22
CA LYS A 536 -45.56 10.57 -61.93
C LYS A 536 -45.02 11.62 -60.94
N ILE A 537 -44.13 12.50 -61.39
CA ILE A 537 -43.60 13.59 -60.56
C ILE A 537 -44.74 14.50 -60.07
N THR A 538 -45.67 14.87 -60.94
CA THR A 538 -46.80 15.72 -60.58
C THR A 538 -47.78 15.02 -59.64
N SER A 539 -48.03 13.72 -59.84
CA SER A 539 -48.82 12.91 -58.92
C SER A 539 -48.16 12.79 -57.54
N ASP A 540 -46.85 12.54 -57.48
CA ASP A 540 -46.09 12.44 -56.23
C ASP A 540 -46.10 13.79 -55.49
N ARG A 541 -46.05 14.91 -56.23
CA ARG A 541 -46.12 16.27 -55.67
C ARG A 541 -47.51 16.60 -55.11
N LEU A 542 -48.57 16.22 -55.81
CA LEU A 542 -49.95 16.36 -55.31
C LEU A 542 -50.18 15.51 -54.05
N ALA A 543 -49.68 14.27 -54.02
CA ALA A 543 -49.76 13.42 -52.84
C ALA A 543 -49.01 14.02 -51.64
N MET A 544 -47.86 14.65 -51.87
CA MET A 544 -47.10 15.35 -50.83
C MET A 544 -47.84 16.57 -50.28
N LEU A 545 -48.49 17.36 -51.15
CA LEU A 545 -49.31 18.50 -50.74
C LEU A 545 -50.48 18.06 -49.85
N ASN A 546 -51.18 17.00 -50.24
CA ASN A 546 -52.30 16.47 -49.46
C ASN A 546 -51.85 15.98 -48.07
N LYS A 547 -50.65 15.39 -47.98
CA LYS A 547 -50.10 14.86 -46.72
C LYS A 547 -49.58 15.94 -45.77
N LEU A 548 -49.01 17.03 -46.30
CA LEU A 548 -48.42 18.10 -45.47
C LEU A 548 -49.43 19.16 -45.05
N ALA A 549 -50.38 19.51 -45.92
CA ALA A 549 -51.32 20.62 -45.69
C ALA A 549 -52.74 20.16 -45.28
N GLY A 550 -52.99 18.84 -45.17
CA GLY A 550 -54.33 18.31 -44.91
C GLY A 550 -55.33 18.66 -46.01
N ALA A 551 -54.83 18.89 -47.22
CA ALA A 551 -55.55 19.57 -48.29
C ALA A 551 -56.04 18.57 -49.35
N ASN A 552 -57.13 18.89 -50.05
CA ASN A 552 -57.78 18.00 -51.02
C ASN A 552 -57.40 18.37 -52.46
N ALA A 553 -56.09 18.40 -52.78
CA ALA A 553 -55.67 18.60 -54.16
C ALA A 553 -55.99 17.35 -54.99
N SER A 554 -56.61 17.54 -56.15
CA SER A 554 -57.04 16.43 -57.01
C SER A 554 -56.93 16.79 -58.49
N VAL A 555 -56.85 15.75 -59.32
CA VAL A 555 -56.83 15.84 -60.77
C VAL A 555 -57.94 14.95 -61.31
N ASN A 556 -58.89 15.56 -62.02
CA ASN A 556 -59.94 14.86 -62.72
C ASN A 556 -59.73 15.03 -64.22
N ILE A 557 -59.84 13.95 -64.99
CA ILE A 557 -59.66 13.96 -66.44
C ILE A 557 -60.95 13.47 -67.07
N PHE A 558 -61.56 14.32 -67.89
CA PHE A 558 -62.84 14.07 -68.57
C PHE A 558 -62.61 14.00 -70.09
N ASP A 559 -63.23 13.01 -70.74
CA ASP A 559 -63.23 12.90 -72.20
C ASP A 559 -64.40 13.71 -72.78
N LEU A 560 -64.09 14.64 -73.69
CA LEU A 560 -65.10 15.44 -74.39
C LEU A 560 -65.61 14.65 -75.60
N LYS A 561 -66.93 14.63 -75.81
CA LYS A 561 -67.57 13.96 -76.96
C LYS A 561 -68.46 14.93 -77.73
N ASN A 562 -68.44 14.82 -79.05
CA ASN A 562 -69.33 15.57 -79.93
C ASN A 562 -70.77 15.05 -79.83
N LYS A 563 -71.73 15.79 -80.41
CA LYS A 563 -73.17 15.40 -80.45
C LYS A 563 -73.43 14.00 -81.03
N ASN A 564 -72.48 13.43 -81.77
CA ASN A 564 -72.53 12.09 -82.37
C ASN A 564 -71.83 11.01 -81.53
N GLY A 565 -71.39 11.31 -80.31
CA GLY A 565 -70.72 10.36 -79.40
C GLY A 565 -69.25 10.07 -79.71
N THR A 566 -68.68 10.67 -80.75
CA THR A 566 -67.26 10.56 -81.12
C THR A 566 -66.38 11.45 -80.23
N ALA A 567 -65.16 11.00 -79.93
CA ALA A 567 -64.19 11.78 -79.15
C ALA A 567 -63.91 13.15 -79.79
N ALA A 568 -63.91 14.20 -78.97
CA ALA A 568 -63.85 15.61 -79.37
C ALA A 568 -62.82 16.41 -78.58
N GLY A 569 -61.98 15.74 -77.79
CA GLY A 569 -60.97 16.38 -76.96
C GLY A 569 -60.87 15.82 -75.55
N THR A 570 -60.10 16.48 -74.70
CA THR A 570 -59.94 16.14 -73.29
C THR A 570 -60.00 17.39 -72.43
N ARG A 571 -60.64 17.28 -71.26
CA ARG A 571 -60.67 18.29 -70.22
C ARG A 571 -59.95 17.76 -68.99
N VAL A 572 -58.90 18.43 -68.57
CA VAL A 572 -58.23 18.18 -67.29
C VAL A 572 -58.65 19.27 -66.32
N GLU A 573 -59.20 18.87 -65.19
CA GLU A 573 -59.53 19.74 -64.06
C GLU A 573 -58.55 19.45 -62.93
N LEU A 574 -57.71 20.43 -62.63
CA LEU A 574 -56.78 20.40 -61.51
C LEU A 574 -57.31 21.31 -60.40
N VAL A 575 -57.57 20.74 -59.23
CA VAL A 575 -58.04 21.45 -58.04
C VAL A 575 -56.88 21.58 -57.07
N ILE A 576 -56.47 22.82 -56.79
CA ILE A 576 -55.35 23.15 -55.91
C ILE A 576 -55.90 23.97 -54.74
N PRO A 577 -55.72 23.55 -53.48
CA PRO A 577 -56.10 24.34 -52.31
C PRO A 577 -55.19 25.57 -52.18
N LEU A 578 -55.79 26.74 -51.92
CA LEU A 578 -55.11 28.04 -51.83
C LEU A 578 -54.73 28.43 -50.41
#